data_AF-A0A6M4HAK0-F1
#
_entry.id   AF-A0A6M4HAK0-F1
#
_cell.length_a   1.000
_cell.length_b   1.000
_cell.length_c   1.000
_cell.angle_alpha   90.00
_cell.angle_beta   90.00
_cell.angle_gamma   90.00
#
_symmetry.space_group_name_H-M   'P 1'
#
loop_
_entity.id
_entity.type
_entity.pdbx_description
1 polymer ?
#
loop_
_entity_poly.entity_id
_entity_poly.type
_entity_poly.pdbx_seq_one_letter_code
_entity_poly.pdbx_strand_id
1 'polypeptide(L)'
;MKAGKRLVCLIACGASTFTLAAQDLSAITQATATVNDCARVVNDAANVPAPAGHAESAMAAQTNAKVTDPQQKLVIDPVHGQFAAKMQGDAARVADCGPKAQAAVAKAMTTVQSVARVPNLSKEDATALAAAVGEMQKAQDGLRDAVVKLSGDGAKRAYFTTALGPMLGAKP
;
A
#
# COMPACT_ATOMS: atom_id res chain seq x y z
N MET A 1 -46.83 -55.58 -1.89
CA MET A 1 -46.00 -56.47 -2.73
C MET A 1 -45.66 -55.70 -4.00
N LYS A 2 -44.40 -55.25 -4.21
CA LYS A 2 -43.43 -55.75 -5.24
C LYS A 2 -44.09 -56.08 -6.58
N ALA A 3 -43.63 -55.67 -7.77
CA ALA A 3 -42.54 -54.82 -8.27
C ALA A 3 -42.77 -54.64 -9.79
N GLY A 4 -42.22 -53.60 -10.42
CA GLY A 4 -42.29 -53.45 -11.88
C GLY A 4 -41.32 -52.39 -12.44
N LYS A 5 -40.03 -52.71 -12.47
CA LYS A 5 -38.94 -51.97 -13.13
C LYS A 5 -39.00 -52.11 -14.65
N ARG A 6 -38.90 -51.00 -15.40
CA ARG A 6 -38.14 -50.79 -16.68
C ARG A 6 -38.00 -49.27 -16.88
N LEU A 7 -36.91 -48.62 -16.45
CA LEU A 7 -35.65 -48.39 -17.18
C LEU A 7 -35.84 -47.80 -18.59
N VAL A 8 -35.70 -46.48 -18.74
CA VAL A 8 -34.97 -45.86 -19.85
C VAL A 8 -34.19 -44.67 -19.28
N CYS A 9 -32.87 -44.85 -19.27
CA CYS A 9 -31.86 -43.82 -19.11
C CYS A 9 -31.68 -43.10 -20.47
N LEU A 10 -31.11 -41.89 -20.42
CA LEU A 10 -30.33 -41.20 -21.48
C LEU A 10 -30.98 -40.07 -22.31
N ILE A 11 -30.20 -38.97 -22.30
CA ILE A 11 -30.08 -37.84 -23.25
C ILE A 11 -30.98 -36.64 -22.92
N ALA A 12 -30.49 -35.42 -22.67
CA ALA A 12 -29.23 -34.76 -23.02
C ALA A 12 -28.79 -33.84 -21.85
N CYS A 13 -27.54 -33.84 -21.40
CA CYS A 13 -26.41 -33.14 -22.02
C CYS A 13 -26.79 -31.73 -22.51
N GLY A 14 -26.33 -30.69 -21.82
CA GLY A 14 -26.23 -29.36 -22.43
C GLY A 14 -26.74 -28.17 -21.64
N ALA A 15 -26.85 -28.24 -20.30
CA ALA A 15 -26.93 -27.03 -19.51
C ALA A 15 -26.26 -27.24 -18.14
N SER A 16 -25.03 -27.76 -18.15
CA SER A 16 -24.05 -27.14 -17.27
C SER A 16 -23.90 -25.72 -17.80
N THR A 17 -24.79 -24.82 -17.42
CA THR A 17 -24.47 -23.40 -17.36
C THR A 17 -23.34 -23.33 -16.34
N PHE A 18 -22.13 -23.62 -16.80
CA PHE A 18 -20.95 -22.96 -16.33
C PHE A 18 -21.23 -21.50 -16.65
N THR A 19 -21.97 -20.84 -15.76
CA THR A 19 -21.89 -19.41 -15.63
C THR A 19 -20.40 -19.19 -15.37
N LEU A 20 -19.67 -18.82 -16.42
CA LEU A 20 -18.30 -18.33 -16.32
C LEU A 20 -18.42 -17.17 -15.33
N ALA A 21 -18.10 -17.43 -14.06
CA ALA A 21 -18.04 -16.37 -13.08
C ALA A 21 -16.99 -15.40 -13.62
N ALA A 22 -17.39 -14.13 -13.81
CA ALA A 22 -16.45 -13.06 -14.08
C ALA A 22 -15.26 -13.22 -13.11
N GLN A 23 -14.04 -13.18 -13.63
CA GLN A 23 -12.86 -13.42 -12.80
C GLN A 23 -12.87 -12.46 -11.61
N ASP A 24 -12.69 -12.98 -10.40
CA ASP A 24 -12.68 -12.14 -9.20
C ASP A 24 -11.36 -11.35 -9.14
N LEU A 25 -11.44 -10.07 -9.52
CA LEU A 25 -10.33 -9.13 -9.48
C LEU A 25 -10.30 -8.29 -8.20
N SER A 26 -11.15 -8.59 -7.20
CA SER A 26 -11.30 -7.79 -5.98
C SER A 26 -9.99 -7.58 -5.22
N ALA A 27 -9.10 -8.58 -5.20
CA ALA A 27 -7.79 -8.48 -4.58
C ALA A 27 -6.88 -7.44 -5.28
N ILE A 28 -6.96 -7.30 -6.60
CA ILE A 28 -6.19 -6.31 -7.37
C ILE A 28 -6.74 -4.91 -7.12
N THR A 29 -8.07 -4.76 -7.10
CA THR A 29 -8.73 -3.49 -6.78
C THR A 29 -8.42 -3.05 -5.34
N GLN A 30 -8.47 -3.97 -4.37
CA GLN A 30 -8.15 -3.68 -2.97
C GLN A 30 -6.68 -3.31 -2.78
N ALA A 31 -5.76 -3.98 -3.50
CA ALA A 31 -4.36 -3.60 -3.49
C ALA A 31 -4.13 -2.19 -4.05
N THR A 32 -4.79 -1.86 -5.17
CA THR A 32 -4.73 -0.52 -5.77
C THR A 32 -5.18 0.56 -4.78
N ALA A 33 -6.33 0.35 -4.10
CA ALA A 33 -6.82 1.28 -3.08
C ALA A 33 -5.83 1.43 -1.91
N THR A 34 -5.30 0.31 -1.41
CA THR A 34 -4.33 0.30 -0.30
C THR A 34 -3.05 1.06 -0.66
N VAL A 35 -2.53 0.85 -1.88
CA VAL A 35 -1.32 1.53 -2.35
C VAL A 35 -1.57 3.03 -2.52
N ASN A 36 -2.71 3.44 -3.08
CA ASN A 36 -3.10 4.84 -3.19
C ASN A 36 -3.26 5.53 -1.82
N ASP A 37 -3.85 4.84 -0.84
CA ASP A 37 -3.93 5.34 0.53
C ASP A 37 -2.55 5.55 1.14
N CYS A 38 -1.61 4.63 0.92
CA CYS A 38 -0.23 4.81 1.34
C CYS A 38 0.45 5.98 0.62
N ALA A 39 0.25 6.13 -0.69
CA ALA A 39 0.78 7.25 -1.44
C ALA A 39 0.28 8.60 -0.89
N ARG A 40 -1.00 8.67 -0.50
CA ARG A 40 -1.58 9.85 0.17
C ARG A 40 -0.91 10.12 1.51
N VAL A 41 -0.75 9.13 2.38
CA VAL A 41 -0.08 9.30 3.68
C VAL A 41 1.34 9.83 3.51
N VAL A 42 2.10 9.28 2.55
CA VAL A 42 3.47 9.72 2.25
C VAL A 42 3.48 11.15 1.68
N ASN A 43 2.56 11.47 0.76
CA ASN A 43 2.44 12.82 0.21
C ASN A 43 2.03 13.86 1.25
N ASP A 44 1.11 13.52 2.16
CA ASP A 44 0.71 14.40 3.26
C ASP A 44 1.92 14.76 4.13
N ALA A 45 2.76 13.77 4.45
CA ALA A 45 4.02 13.98 5.16
C ALA A 45 5.01 14.85 4.35
N ALA A 46 5.13 14.59 3.04
CA ALA A 46 6.02 15.33 2.16
C ALA A 46 5.60 16.81 2.00
N ASN A 47 4.31 17.10 2.10
CA ASN A 47 3.75 18.45 1.94
C ASN A 47 3.75 19.27 3.24
N VAL A 48 4.19 18.73 4.37
CA VAL A 48 4.29 19.53 5.60
C VAL A 48 5.39 20.59 5.41
N PRO A 49 5.08 21.89 5.60
CA PRO A 49 6.08 22.94 5.47
C PRO A 49 7.09 22.83 6.61
N ALA A 50 8.38 22.80 6.26
CA ALA A 50 9.45 22.86 7.25
C ALA A 50 9.65 24.31 7.70
N PRO A 51 9.63 24.61 9.01
CA PRO A 51 9.97 25.95 9.49
C PRO A 51 11.44 26.29 9.21
N ALA A 52 11.74 27.58 9.10
CA ALA A 52 13.13 28.04 9.03
C ALA A 52 13.91 27.57 10.27
N GLY A 53 15.16 27.11 10.09
CA GLY A 53 15.99 26.61 11.21
C GLY A 53 15.59 25.25 11.80
N HIS A 54 14.70 24.47 11.16
CA HIS A 54 14.23 23.17 11.65
C HIS A 54 15.34 22.17 12.05
N ALA A 55 16.52 22.24 11.45
CA ALA A 55 17.64 21.35 11.76
C ALA A 55 18.10 21.51 13.21
N GLU A 56 18.21 22.76 13.69
CA GLU A 56 18.63 23.09 15.05
C GLU A 56 17.59 22.60 16.07
N SER A 57 16.32 22.77 15.76
CA SER A 57 15.22 22.35 16.63
C SER A 57 15.00 20.84 16.63
N ALA A 58 15.23 20.15 15.50
CA ALA A 58 15.23 18.69 15.45
C ALA A 58 16.35 18.11 16.33
N MET A 59 17.55 18.70 16.28
CA MET A 59 18.65 18.36 17.18
C MET A 59 18.31 18.69 18.64
N ALA A 60 17.69 19.85 18.92
CA ALA A 60 17.28 20.22 20.26
C ALA A 60 16.22 19.27 20.83
N ALA A 61 15.24 18.84 20.01
CA ALA A 61 14.24 17.84 20.39
C ALA A 61 14.88 16.48 20.69
N GLN A 62 15.82 16.02 19.86
CA GLN A 62 16.56 14.78 20.12
C GLN A 62 17.43 14.86 21.37
N THR A 63 18.09 16.00 21.61
CA THR A 63 18.85 16.26 22.84
C THR A 63 17.92 16.23 24.06
N ASN A 64 16.79 16.94 24.01
CA ASN A 64 15.81 16.98 25.09
C ASN A 64 15.15 15.63 25.40
N ALA A 65 15.09 14.72 24.43
CA ALA A 65 14.62 13.35 24.65
C ALA A 65 15.60 12.49 25.46
N LYS A 66 16.89 12.87 25.49
CA LYS A 66 17.96 12.17 26.23
C LYS A 66 18.31 12.83 27.57
N VAL A 67 17.94 14.10 27.76
CA VAL A 67 18.17 14.86 28.99
C VAL A 67 17.02 14.61 29.97
N THR A 68 17.35 14.03 31.13
CA THR A 68 16.38 13.70 32.19
C THR A 68 16.08 14.87 33.11
N ASP A 69 17.05 15.76 33.35
CA ASP A 69 16.86 16.98 34.13
C ASP A 69 16.07 18.03 33.33
N PRO A 70 14.84 18.40 33.74
CA PRO A 70 14.03 19.38 33.03
C PRO A 70 14.69 20.76 32.89
N GLN A 71 15.57 21.15 33.83
CA GLN A 71 16.24 22.45 33.82
C GLN A 71 17.37 22.52 32.78
N GLN A 72 17.87 21.38 32.32
CA GLN A 72 18.93 21.27 31.31
C GLN A 72 18.39 21.10 29.88
N LYS A 73 17.06 21.06 29.72
CA LYS A 73 16.44 20.95 28.40
C LYS A 73 16.61 22.26 27.63
N LEU A 74 17.02 22.14 26.37
CA LEU A 74 17.13 23.25 25.45
C LEU A 74 15.75 23.86 25.20
N VAL A 75 15.69 25.19 25.10
CA VAL A 75 14.46 25.89 24.71
C VAL A 75 14.18 25.59 23.24
N ILE A 76 12.98 25.09 22.96
CA ILE A 76 12.52 24.81 21.59
C ILE A 76 11.34 25.73 21.32
N ASP A 77 11.40 26.45 20.20
CA ASP A 77 10.27 27.24 19.72
C ASP A 77 9.05 26.30 19.48
N PRO A 78 7.85 26.66 19.96
CA PRO A 78 6.65 25.85 19.81
C PRO A 78 6.36 25.39 18.38
N VAL A 79 6.64 26.20 17.36
CA VAL A 79 6.41 25.86 15.94
C VAL A 79 7.27 24.67 15.53
N HIS A 80 8.53 24.64 15.94
CA HIS A 80 9.42 23.52 15.65
C HIS A 80 9.06 22.26 16.45
N GLY A 81 8.61 22.43 17.71
CA GLY A 81 8.08 21.33 18.50
C GLY A 81 6.87 20.67 17.84
N GLN A 82 5.94 21.47 17.31
CA GLN A 82 4.76 20.99 16.58
C GLN A 82 5.15 20.31 15.25
N PHE A 83 6.09 20.89 14.50
CA PHE A 83 6.61 20.28 13.28
C PHE A 83 7.24 18.90 13.57
N ALA A 84 8.11 18.81 14.58
CA ALA A 84 8.76 17.56 14.95
C ALA A 84 7.75 16.49 15.42
N ALA A 85 6.77 16.87 16.25
CA ALA A 85 5.70 15.97 16.68
C ALA A 85 4.85 15.46 15.51
N LYS A 86 4.52 16.35 14.56
CA LYS A 86 3.79 15.98 13.34
C LYS A 86 4.61 15.02 12.48
N MET A 87 5.89 15.30 12.25
CA MET A 87 6.78 14.40 11.48
C MET A 87 6.95 13.03 12.14
N GLN A 88 7.06 12.96 13.47
CA GLN A 88 7.10 11.69 14.19
C GLN A 88 5.79 10.89 14.03
N GLY A 89 4.64 11.56 14.16
CA GLY A 89 3.33 10.93 13.94
C GLY A 89 3.16 10.43 12.51
N ASP A 90 3.53 11.25 11.52
CA ASP A 90 3.47 10.86 10.12
C ASP A 90 4.48 9.74 9.79
N ALA A 91 5.66 9.72 10.40
CA ALA A 91 6.63 8.64 10.25
C ALA A 91 6.09 7.29 10.74
N ALA A 92 5.37 7.27 11.86
CA ALA A 92 4.69 6.06 12.34
C ALA A 92 3.61 5.58 11.36
N ARG A 93 2.83 6.50 10.79
CA ARG A 93 1.81 6.19 9.77
C ARG A 93 2.44 5.63 8.49
N VAL A 94 3.55 6.22 8.02
CA VAL A 94 4.30 5.73 6.86
C VAL A 94 4.87 4.34 7.12
N ALA A 95 5.45 4.11 8.31
CA ALA A 95 6.03 2.82 8.69
C ALA A 95 4.97 1.70 8.74
N ASP A 96 3.75 2.00 9.21
CA ASP A 96 2.63 1.06 9.20
C ASP A 96 2.07 0.78 7.79
N CYS A 97 2.14 1.77 6.90
CA CYS A 97 1.62 1.62 5.54
C CYS A 97 2.47 0.71 4.65
N GLY A 98 3.80 0.73 4.81
CA GLY A 98 4.73 -0.05 3.97
C GLY A 98 4.42 -1.55 3.92
N PRO A 99 4.37 -2.24 5.08
CA PRO A 99 4.02 -3.66 5.12
C PRO A 99 2.61 -3.96 4.60
N LYS A 100 1.63 -3.07 4.84
CA LYS A 100 0.25 -3.23 4.34
C LYS A 100 0.18 -3.18 2.82
N ALA A 101 0.84 -2.20 2.20
CA ALA A 101 0.93 -2.09 0.75
C ALA A 101 1.64 -3.32 0.14
N GLN A 102 2.77 -3.75 0.72
CA GLN A 102 3.52 -4.92 0.26
C GLN A 102 2.67 -6.20 0.32
N ALA A 103 1.99 -6.45 1.45
CA ALA A 103 1.13 -7.61 1.61
C ALA A 103 -0.05 -7.59 0.62
N ALA A 104 -0.66 -6.42 0.40
CA ALA A 104 -1.75 -6.27 -0.55
C ALA A 104 -1.30 -6.52 -2.00
N VAL A 105 -0.14 -5.98 -2.40
CA VAL A 105 0.46 -6.22 -3.72
C VAL A 105 0.80 -7.69 -3.91
N ALA A 106 1.41 -8.35 -2.92
CA ALA A 106 1.71 -9.78 -2.99
C ALA A 106 0.44 -10.62 -3.23
N LYS A 107 -0.65 -10.32 -2.50
CA LYS A 107 -1.95 -10.97 -2.69
C LYS A 107 -2.55 -10.72 -4.08
N ALA A 108 -2.45 -9.48 -4.57
CA ALA A 108 -2.89 -9.14 -5.93
C ALA A 108 -2.09 -9.91 -6.99
N MET A 109 -0.77 -10.03 -6.84
CA MET A 109 0.07 -10.79 -7.76
C MET A 109 -0.27 -12.29 -7.78
N THR A 110 -0.59 -12.89 -6.64
CA THR A 110 -1.12 -14.26 -6.59
C THR A 110 -2.43 -14.39 -7.39
N THR A 111 -3.30 -13.39 -7.29
CA THR A 111 -4.57 -13.36 -8.04
C THR A 111 -4.31 -13.25 -9.55
N VAL A 112 -3.43 -12.34 -9.98
CA VAL A 112 -3.01 -12.21 -11.39
C VAL A 112 -2.48 -13.54 -11.93
N GLN A 113 -1.61 -14.21 -11.19
CA GLN A 113 -1.07 -15.51 -11.59
C GLN A 113 -2.14 -16.60 -11.66
N SER A 114 -3.11 -16.59 -10.76
CA SER A 114 -4.22 -17.53 -10.77
C SER A 114 -5.11 -17.34 -11.99
N VAL A 115 -5.49 -16.10 -12.30
CA VAL A 115 -6.34 -15.77 -13.46
C VAL A 115 -5.60 -16.06 -14.77
N ALA A 116 -4.31 -15.75 -14.85
CA ALA A 116 -3.50 -16.01 -16.04
C ALA A 116 -3.32 -17.50 -16.36
N ARG A 117 -3.56 -18.40 -15.40
CA ARG A 117 -3.50 -19.86 -15.59
C ARG A 117 -4.82 -20.47 -16.06
N VAL A 118 -5.90 -19.69 -16.13
CA VAL A 118 -7.20 -20.18 -16.60
C VAL A 118 -7.11 -20.53 -18.09
N PRO A 119 -7.31 -21.81 -18.48
CA PRO A 119 -7.33 -22.18 -19.89
C PRO A 119 -8.54 -21.54 -20.58
N ASN A 120 -8.32 -20.98 -21.78
CA ASN A 120 -9.35 -20.28 -22.57
C ASN A 120 -9.95 -19.04 -21.85
N LEU A 121 -9.12 -18.25 -21.16
CA LEU A 121 -9.53 -16.95 -20.62
C LEU A 121 -10.18 -16.10 -21.73
N SER A 122 -11.36 -15.54 -21.46
CA SER A 122 -12.07 -14.72 -22.43
C SER A 122 -11.29 -13.44 -22.74
N LYS A 123 -11.55 -12.84 -23.91
CA LYS A 123 -10.92 -11.56 -24.29
C LYS A 123 -11.34 -10.44 -23.33
N GLU A 124 -12.59 -10.48 -22.89
CA GLU A 124 -13.18 -9.54 -21.94
C GLU A 124 -12.48 -9.64 -20.58
N ASP A 125 -12.31 -10.86 -20.04
CA ASP A 125 -11.62 -11.08 -18.76
C ASP A 125 -10.13 -10.70 -18.85
N ALA A 126 -9.46 -11.04 -19.95
CA ALA A 126 -8.07 -10.64 -20.18
C ALA A 126 -7.91 -9.12 -20.23
N THR A 127 -8.87 -8.42 -20.85
CA THR A 127 -8.90 -6.95 -20.92
C THR A 127 -9.13 -6.33 -19.53
N ALA A 128 -10.08 -6.89 -18.76
CA ALA A 128 -10.36 -6.44 -17.39
C ALA A 128 -9.16 -6.66 -16.46
N LEU A 129 -8.49 -7.82 -16.56
CA LEU A 129 -7.27 -8.11 -15.82
C LEU A 129 -6.16 -7.11 -16.18
N ALA A 130 -5.92 -6.87 -17.47
CA ALA A 130 -4.90 -5.93 -17.92
C ALA A 130 -5.15 -4.50 -17.42
N ALA A 131 -6.42 -4.05 -17.45
CA ALA A 131 -6.81 -2.74 -16.92
C ALA A 131 -6.57 -2.66 -15.40
N ALA A 132 -6.99 -3.68 -14.63
CA ALA A 132 -6.80 -3.72 -13.19
C ALA A 132 -5.31 -3.73 -12.79
N VAL A 133 -4.48 -4.51 -13.50
CA VAL A 133 -3.03 -4.52 -13.29
C VAL A 133 -2.40 -3.17 -13.64
N GLY A 134 -2.83 -2.55 -14.74
CA GLY A 134 -2.36 -1.22 -15.14
C GLY A 134 -2.64 -0.14 -14.08
N GLU A 135 -3.84 -0.14 -13.48
CA GLU A 135 -4.17 0.79 -12.39
C GLU A 135 -3.37 0.52 -11.12
N MET A 136 -3.15 -0.75 -10.77
CA MET A 136 -2.30 -1.11 -9.64
C MET A 136 -0.85 -0.63 -9.86
N GLN A 137 -0.32 -0.75 -11.09
CA GLN A 137 1.03 -0.33 -11.40
C GLN A 137 1.18 1.20 -11.32
N LYS A 138 0.22 1.96 -11.85
CA LYS A 138 0.17 3.43 -11.66
C LYS A 138 0.16 3.83 -10.18
N ALA A 139 -0.59 3.10 -9.34
CA ALA A 139 -0.62 3.36 -7.90
C ALA A 139 0.76 3.11 -7.26
N GLN A 140 1.46 2.03 -7.64
CA GLN A 140 2.82 1.74 -7.14
C GLN A 140 3.82 2.81 -7.57
N ASP A 141 3.75 3.27 -8.83
CA ASP A 141 4.58 4.37 -9.33
C ASP A 141 4.30 5.67 -8.56
N GLY A 142 3.03 6.00 -8.32
CA GLY A 142 2.64 7.17 -7.53
C GLY A 142 3.14 7.10 -6.06
N LEU A 143 3.10 5.91 -5.44
CA LEU A 143 3.70 5.71 -4.13
C LEU A 143 5.22 5.90 -4.16
N ARG A 144 5.91 5.37 -5.18
CA ARG A 144 7.35 5.53 -5.35
C ARG A 144 7.74 6.99 -5.50
N ASP A 145 7.01 7.75 -6.31
CA ASP A 145 7.25 9.19 -6.50
C ASP A 145 7.05 9.97 -5.19
N ALA A 146 6.00 9.65 -4.43
CA ALA A 146 5.76 10.25 -3.12
C ALA A 146 6.91 9.97 -2.15
N VAL A 147 7.43 8.74 -2.13
CA VAL A 147 8.58 8.34 -1.30
C VAL A 147 9.85 9.08 -1.73
N VAL A 148 10.12 9.18 -3.03
CA VAL A 148 11.26 9.94 -3.57
C VAL A 148 11.17 11.40 -3.12
N LYS A 149 10.00 12.04 -3.29
CA LYS A 149 9.75 13.42 -2.85
C LYS A 149 10.02 13.60 -1.35
N LEU A 150 9.52 12.70 -0.51
CA LEU A 150 9.73 12.77 0.94
C LEU A 150 11.20 12.57 1.34
N SER A 151 11.90 11.64 0.67
CA SER A 151 13.30 11.31 0.96
C SER A 151 14.30 12.36 0.45
N GLY A 152 13.94 13.10 -0.61
CA GLY A 152 14.74 14.17 -1.20
C GLY A 152 14.76 15.45 -0.35
N ASP A 153 13.81 15.61 0.57
CA ASP A 153 13.79 16.71 1.52
C ASP A 153 14.72 16.42 2.70
N GLY A 154 15.91 17.04 2.70
CA GLY A 154 16.93 16.85 3.73
C GLY A 154 16.45 17.16 5.15
N ALA A 155 15.46 18.06 5.30
CA ALA A 155 14.84 18.41 6.57
C ALA A 155 14.03 17.24 7.17
N LYS A 156 13.37 16.48 6.29
CA LYS A 156 12.42 15.43 6.64
C LYS A 156 13.09 14.07 6.67
N ARG A 157 14.12 13.84 5.84
CA ARG A 157 14.80 12.54 5.67
C ARG A 157 15.12 11.86 7.00
N ALA A 158 15.64 12.60 7.97
CA ALA A 158 16.01 12.08 9.29
C ALA A 158 14.84 11.37 10.02
N TYR A 159 13.62 11.88 9.89
CA TYR A 159 12.42 11.32 10.54
C TYR A 159 11.91 10.04 9.85
N PHE A 160 12.18 9.88 8.56
CA PHE A 160 11.61 8.82 7.74
C PHE A 160 12.62 7.73 7.33
N THR A 161 13.90 7.86 7.72
CA THR A 161 14.97 6.90 7.35
C THR A 161 14.58 5.44 7.65
N THR A 162 14.03 5.16 8.84
CA THR A 162 13.61 3.82 9.25
C THR A 162 12.27 3.41 8.61
N ALA A 163 11.36 4.35 8.40
CA ALA A 163 10.02 4.11 7.84
C ALA A 163 10.06 3.80 6.34
N LEU A 164 10.99 4.42 5.60
CA LEU A 164 11.12 4.28 4.15
C LEU A 164 12.02 3.10 3.73
N GLY A 165 12.85 2.57 4.64
CA GLY A 165 13.76 1.46 4.35
C GLY A 165 13.09 0.27 3.65
N PRO A 166 11.95 -0.25 4.17
CA PRO A 166 11.20 -1.32 3.51
C PRO A 166 10.61 -0.93 2.14
N MET A 167 10.23 0.34 1.96
CA MET A 167 9.65 0.85 0.70
C MET A 167 10.71 1.10 -0.39
N LEU A 168 11.94 1.45 0.00
CA LEU A 168 13.07 1.70 -0.90
C LEU A 168 13.86 0.43 -1.24
N GLY A 169 13.73 -0.63 -0.43
CA GLY A 169 14.47 -1.89 -0.56
C GLY A 169 13.80 -2.97 -1.43
N ALA A 170 12.57 -2.77 -1.89
CA ALA A 170 11.91 -3.71 -2.80
C ALA A 170 12.32 -3.41 -4.26
N LYS A 171 13.50 -3.91 -4.66
CA LYS A 171 13.77 -4.10 -6.09
C LYS A 171 12.89 -5.28 -6.57
N PRO A 172 12.21 -5.15 -7.72
CA PRO A 172 11.53 -6.31 -8.34
C PRO A 172 12.53 -7.42 -8.69
#